data_AF-A0A5P8WJ92-F1
#
_entry.id   AF-A0A5P8WJ92-F1
#
_cell.length_a   1.000
_cell.length_b   1.000
_cell.length_c   1.000
_cell.angle_alpha   90.00
_cell.angle_beta   90.00
_cell.angle_gamma   90.00
#
_symmetry.space_group_name_H-M   'P 1'
#
loop_
_entity.id
_entity.type
_entity.pdbx_description
1 polymer ?
#
loop_
_entity_poly.entity_id
_entity_poly.type
_entity_poly.pdbx_seq_one_letter_code
_entity_poly.pdbx_strand_id
1 'polypeptide(L)'
;MFLTGDQDKTLLNLRTADAPQKVKDRAEIIRLNAHGWYVEKIAAHFKWTPQTVREVLHKWEKLGIQGLWDKPGRGGKSKCKESDIVFLEGCLKKEARTYNSLQLAQKGSNAIL
;
A
#
# COMPACT_ATOMS: atom_id res chain seq x y z
N MET A 1 -2.30 -20.70 14.99
CA MET A 1 -0.84 -20.78 14.67
C MET A 1 -0.03 -20.54 15.94
N PHE A 2 1.29 -20.72 15.92
CA PHE A 2 2.17 -20.33 17.03
C PHE A 2 3.10 -19.20 16.59
N LEU A 3 3.32 -18.22 17.47
CA LEU A 3 4.28 -17.13 17.28
C LEU A 3 5.48 -17.36 18.20
N THR A 4 6.68 -17.02 17.72
CA THR A 4 7.83 -16.86 18.62
C THR A 4 7.66 -15.61 19.49
N GLY A 5 8.38 -15.52 20.61
CA GLY A 5 8.35 -14.34 21.47
C GLY A 5 8.71 -13.05 20.72
N ASP A 6 9.70 -13.13 19.82
CA ASP A 6 10.11 -11.97 19.00
C ASP A 6 9.06 -11.59 17.95
N GLN A 7 8.37 -12.56 17.35
CA GLN A 7 7.28 -12.30 16.42
C GLN A 7 6.10 -11.63 17.12
N ASP A 8 5.68 -12.14 18.28
CA ASP A 8 4.58 -11.53 19.04
C ASP A 8 4.94 -10.10 19.47
N LYS A 9 6.17 -9.89 19.97
CA LYS A 9 6.66 -8.55 20.33
C LYS A 9 6.67 -7.60 19.13
N THR A 10 7.11 -8.09 17.96
CA THR A 10 7.13 -7.29 16.72
C THR A 10 5.71 -6.88 16.29
N LEU A 11 4.77 -7.84 16.31
CA LEU A 11 3.36 -7.57 15.97
C LEU A 11 2.71 -6.63 16.98
N LEU A 12 3.03 -6.76 18.27
CA LEU A 12 2.54 -5.87 19.33
C LEU A 12 3.01 -4.42 19.11
N ASN A 13 4.28 -4.23 18.75
CA ASN A 13 4.85 -2.91 18.50
C ASN A 13 4.19 -2.17 17.32
N LEU A 14 3.58 -2.89 16.36
CA LEU A 14 2.86 -2.25 15.25
C LEU A 14 1.64 -1.45 15.70
N ARG A 15 1.07 -1.74 16.88
CA ARG A 15 -0.06 -1.00 17.43
C ARG A 15 0.25 0.49 17.59
N THR A 16 1.46 0.81 18.05
CA THR A 16 1.92 2.18 18.30
C THR A 16 2.80 2.74 17.19
N ALA A 17 3.25 1.91 16.24
CA ALA A 17 4.04 2.35 15.11
C ALA A 17 3.28 3.30 14.18
N ASP A 18 4.01 4.14 13.45
CA ASP A 18 3.48 4.91 12.33
C ASP A 18 3.31 3.98 11.11
N ALA A 19 2.20 3.26 11.11
CA ALA A 19 1.84 2.30 10.08
C ALA A 19 0.35 2.43 9.73
N PRO A 20 -0.08 2.07 8.50
CA PRO A 20 -1.48 2.11 8.13
C PRO A 20 -2.36 1.29 9.09
N GLN A 21 -3.56 1.76 9.43
CA GLN A 21 -4.46 1.08 10.37
C GLN A 21 -4.70 -0.39 9.98
N LYS A 22 -4.85 -0.65 8.69
CA LYS A 22 -5.02 -2.00 8.14
C LYS A 22 -3.86 -2.96 8.45
N VAL A 23 -2.63 -2.45 8.52
CA VAL A 23 -1.45 -3.23 8.93
C VAL A 23 -1.54 -3.59 10.41
N LYS A 24 -1.99 -2.65 11.25
CA LYS A 24 -2.21 -2.86 12.69
C LYS A 24 -3.32 -3.89 12.95
N ASP A 25 -4.44 -3.78 12.24
CA ASP A 25 -5.55 -4.72 12.36
C ASP A 25 -5.13 -6.14 11.96
N ARG A 26 -4.37 -6.27 10.86
CA ARG A 26 -3.81 -7.55 10.43
C ARG A 26 -2.85 -8.13 11.46
N ALA A 27 -2.01 -7.30 12.09
CA ALA A 27 -1.13 -7.75 13.16
C ALA A 27 -1.92 -8.31 14.34
N GLU A 28 -2.99 -7.62 14.75
CA GLU A 28 -3.82 -8.06 15.88
C GLU A 28 -4.60 -9.35 15.56
N ILE A 29 -5.10 -9.51 14.33
CA ILE A 29 -5.71 -10.78 13.86
C ILE A 29 -4.76 -11.97 14.06
N ILE A 30 -3.48 -11.80 13.70
CA ILE A 30 -2.46 -12.85 13.81
C ILE A 30 -2.21 -13.19 15.28
N ARG A 31 -2.08 -12.17 16.14
CA ARG A 31 -1.87 -12.34 17.59
C ARG A 31 -3.06 -13.03 18.26
N LEU A 32 -4.29 -12.63 17.94
CA LEU A 32 -5.50 -13.28 18.47
C LEU A 32 -5.59 -14.75 18.05
N ASN A 33 -5.25 -15.08 16.81
CA ASN A 33 -5.18 -16.48 16.38
C ASN A 33 -4.11 -17.27 17.13
N ALA A 34 -2.96 -16.66 17.42
CA ALA A 34 -1.92 -17.27 18.24
C ALA A 34 -2.34 -17.48 19.70
N HIS A 35 -3.20 -16.61 20.23
CA HIS A 35 -3.86 -16.76 21.53
C HIS A 35 -5.07 -17.72 21.51
N GLY A 36 -5.25 -18.50 20.44
CA GLY A 36 -6.25 -19.55 20.37
C GLY A 36 -7.65 -19.09 19.95
N TRP A 37 -7.81 -17.85 19.47
CA TRP A 37 -9.09 -17.45 18.88
C TRP A 37 -9.29 -18.12 17.53
N TYR A 38 -10.47 -18.70 17.32
CA TYR A 38 -10.89 -19.27 16.05
C TYR A 38 -11.27 -18.18 15.05
N VAL A 39 -11.17 -18.50 13.76
CA VAL A 39 -11.32 -17.56 12.64
C VAL A 39 -12.65 -16.81 12.68
N GLU A 40 -13.74 -17.51 12.99
CA GLU A 40 -15.10 -16.97 13.00
C GLU A 40 -15.28 -15.96 14.15
N LYS A 41 -14.64 -16.19 15.31
CA LYS A 41 -14.63 -15.25 16.44
C LYS A 41 -13.91 -13.96 16.08
N ILE A 42 -12.75 -14.09 15.43
CA ILE A 42 -11.95 -12.95 14.98
C ILE A 42 -12.73 -12.17 13.92
N ALA A 43 -13.30 -12.86 12.94
CA ALA A 43 -14.11 -12.25 11.88
C ALA A 43 -15.28 -11.44 12.46
N ALA A 44 -16.01 -11.99 13.44
CA ALA A 44 -17.07 -11.28 14.14
C ALA A 44 -16.55 -10.04 14.90
N HIS A 45 -15.40 -10.16 15.58
CA HIS A 45 -14.79 -9.06 16.33
C HIS A 45 -14.40 -7.87 15.42
N PHE A 46 -13.80 -8.14 14.26
CA PHE A 46 -13.39 -7.11 13.30
C PHE A 46 -14.49 -6.71 12.30
N LYS A 47 -15.66 -7.36 12.34
CA LYS A 47 -16.73 -7.24 11.33
C LYS A 47 -16.22 -7.53 9.91
N TRP A 48 -15.33 -8.50 9.78
CA TRP A 48 -14.76 -8.96 8.51
C TRP A 48 -15.35 -10.31 8.11
N THR A 49 -15.16 -10.69 6.84
CA THR A 49 -15.50 -12.06 6.43
C THR A 49 -14.47 -13.06 6.98
N PRO A 50 -14.88 -14.29 7.34
CA PRO A 50 -13.94 -15.35 7.72
C PRO A 50 -12.88 -15.63 6.65
N GLN A 51 -13.21 -15.44 5.37
CA GLN A 51 -12.28 -15.61 4.25
C GLN A 51 -11.13 -14.58 4.32
N THR A 52 -11.45 -13.30 4.57
CA THR A 52 -10.42 -12.25 4.71
C THR A 52 -9.47 -12.56 5.87
N VAL A 53 -9.98 -13.06 6.99
CA VAL A 53 -9.15 -13.49 8.12
C VAL A 53 -8.21 -14.63 7.69
N ARG A 54 -8.72 -15.68 7.04
CA ARG A 54 -7.89 -16.79 6.52
C ARG A 54 -6.80 -16.29 5.57
N GLU A 55 -7.11 -15.37 4.67
CA GLU A 55 -6.13 -14.79 3.75
C GLU A 55 -5.02 -14.03 4.47
N VAL A 56 -5.33 -13.31 5.55
CA VAL A 56 -4.32 -12.64 6.38
C VAL A 56 -3.40 -13.66 7.05
N LEU A 57 -3.98 -14.72 7.65
CA LEU A 57 -3.20 -15.78 8.30
C LEU A 57 -2.30 -16.50 7.30
N HIS A 58 -2.82 -16.86 6.11
CA HIS A 58 -2.03 -17.50 5.07
C HIS A 58 -0.92 -16.60 4.50
N LYS A 59 -1.19 -15.29 4.34
CA LYS A 59 -0.15 -14.34 3.93
C LYS A 59 0.96 -14.24 4.97
N TRP A 60 0.60 -14.22 6.26
CA TRP A 60 1.57 -14.24 7.35
C TRP A 60 2.42 -15.51 7.33
N GLU A 61 1.81 -16.70 7.23
CA GLU A 61 2.55 -17.97 7.17
C GLU A 61 3.55 -18.02 6.01
N LYS A 62 3.18 -17.41 4.86
CA LYS A 62 4.02 -17.43 3.66
C LYS A 62 5.08 -16.33 3.61
N LEU A 63 4.77 -15.13 4.09
CA LEU A 63 5.58 -13.91 3.87
C LEU A 63 6.04 -13.24 5.16
N GLY A 64 5.60 -13.75 6.32
CA GLY A 64 5.85 -13.14 7.62
C GLY A 64 5.37 -11.69 7.66
N ILE A 65 6.20 -10.82 8.26
CA ILE A 65 5.90 -9.41 8.47
C ILE A 65 5.57 -8.68 7.15
N GLN A 66 6.26 -9.00 6.05
CA GLN A 66 6.01 -8.37 4.75
C GLN A 66 4.59 -8.62 4.24
N GLY A 67 3.96 -9.74 4.63
CA GLY A 67 2.60 -10.10 4.25
C GLY A 67 1.50 -9.19 4.82
N LEU A 68 1.84 -8.34 5.80
CA LEU A 68 0.88 -7.40 6.40
C LEU A 68 0.63 -6.18 5.51
N TRP A 69 1.58 -5.80 4.66
CA TRP A 69 1.44 -4.65 3.77
C TRP A 69 0.72 -5.03 2.48
N ASP A 70 -0.13 -4.11 2.00
CA ASP A 70 -0.68 -4.26 0.66
C ASP A 70 0.42 -4.05 -0.38
N LYS A 71 0.40 -4.87 -1.43
CA LYS A 71 1.28 -4.66 -2.58
C LYS A 71 0.95 -3.29 -3.17
N PRO A 72 1.95 -2.52 -3.64
CA PRO A 72 1.68 -1.31 -4.41
C PRO A 72 0.73 -1.70 -5.56
N GLY A 73 -0.34 -0.91 -5.72
CA GLY A 73 -1.41 -1.21 -6.67
C GLY A 73 -0.86 -1.41 -8.08
N ARG A 74 -1.56 -2.21 -8.90
CA ARG A 74 -1.22 -2.46 -10.32
C ARG A 74 -1.30 -1.22 -11.22
N GLY A 75 -1.68 -0.06 -10.67
CA GLY A 75 -1.80 1.18 -11.42
C GLY A 75 -0.53 1.47 -12.22
N GLY A 76 -0.70 1.90 -13.47
CA GLY A 76 0.43 2.26 -14.32
C GLY A 76 1.29 3.30 -13.63
N LYS A 77 2.62 3.14 -13.69
CA LYS A 77 3.55 4.16 -13.22
C LYS A 77 3.17 5.50 -13.87
N SER A 78 3.13 6.57 -13.07
CA SER A 78 2.85 7.92 -13.59
C SER A 78 3.76 8.20 -14.78
N LYS A 79 3.16 8.50 -15.93
CA LYS A 79 3.90 8.83 -17.17
C LYS A 79 4.47 10.26 -17.15
N CYS A 80 4.05 11.08 -16.20
CA CYS A 80 4.49 12.45 -16.04
C CYS A 80 5.35 12.55 -14.77
N LYS A 81 6.59 12.98 -14.95
CA LYS A 81 7.52 13.32 -13.86
C LYS A 81 7.39 14.80 -13.53
N GLU A 82 7.81 15.17 -12.33
CA GLU A 82 7.88 16.58 -11.90
C GLU A 82 8.69 17.45 -12.88
N SER A 83 9.77 16.91 -13.45
CA SER A 83 10.56 17.57 -14.50
C SER A 83 9.75 17.96 -15.72
N ASP A 84 8.77 17.12 -16.09
CA ASP A 84 7.94 17.33 -17.28
C ASP A 84 6.94 18.47 -17.01
N ILE A 85 6.43 18.57 -15.78
CA ILE A 85 5.55 19.66 -15.34
C ILE A 85 6.30 20.99 -15.36
N VAL A 86 7.47 21.04 -14.72
CA VAL A 86 8.30 22.26 -14.66
C VAL A 86 8.71 22.73 -16.05
N PHE A 87 9.06 21.79 -16.94
CA PHE A 87 9.39 22.11 -18.34
C PHE A 87 8.20 22.72 -19.10
N LEU A 88 7.02 22.10 -18.98
CA LEU A 88 5.80 22.59 -19.65
C LEU A 88 5.37 23.96 -19.10
N GLU A 89 5.44 24.18 -17.79
CA GLU A 89 5.20 25.49 -17.19
C GLU A 89 6.16 26.56 -17.73
N GLY A 90 7.45 26.23 -17.84
CA GLY A 90 8.45 27.13 -18.39
C GLY A 90 8.15 27.51 -19.84
N CYS A 91 7.68 26.57 -20.64
CA CYS A 91 7.25 26.80 -22.01
C CYS A 91 6.03 27.73 -22.08
N LEU A 92 5.01 27.46 -21.26
CA LEU A 92 3.78 28.26 -21.23
C LEU A 92 4.02 29.71 -20.79
N LYS A 93 4.98 29.94 -19.88
CA LYS A 93 5.34 31.28 -19.41
C LYS A 93 6.14 32.09 -20.44
N LYS A 94 6.97 31.44 -21.26
CA LYS A 94 7.89 32.11 -22.21
C LYS A 94 7.27 32.36 -23.58
N GLU A 95 6.34 31.52 -23.99
CA GLU A 95 5.82 31.55 -25.36
C GLU A 95 4.43 32.18 -25.40
N ALA A 96 4.28 33.24 -26.20
CA ALA A 96 3.02 33.97 -26.39
C ALA A 96 2.02 33.19 -27.28
N ARG A 97 1.96 31.86 -27.14
CA ARG A 97 1.10 30.97 -27.92
C ARG A 97 0.27 30.10 -26.98
N THR A 98 -1.01 29.93 -27.31
CA THR A 98 -1.88 28.96 -26.63
C THR A 98 -1.62 27.55 -27.15
N TYR A 99 -1.47 26.62 -26.21
CA TYR A 99 -1.25 25.21 -26.49
C TYR A 99 -2.52 24.39 -26.24
N ASN A 100 -2.83 23.45 -27.13
CA ASN A 100 -3.81 22.40 -26.85
C ASN A 100 -3.14 21.16 -26.21
N SER A 101 -3.95 20.23 -25.71
CA SER A 101 -3.49 19.04 -25.00
C SER A 101 -2.55 18.15 -25.84
N LEU A 102 -2.83 18.00 -27.14
CA LEU A 102 -1.99 17.21 -28.04
C LEU A 102 -0.62 17.86 -28.27
N GLN A 103 -0.59 19.19 -28.44
CA GLN A 103 0.63 19.95 -28.64
C GLN A 103 1.53 19.90 -27.39
N LEU A 104 0.95 19.97 -26.18
CA LEU A 104 1.71 19.79 -24.94
C LEU A 104 2.27 18.39 -24.81
N ALA A 105 1.49 17.36 -25.15
CA ALA A 105 1.93 15.97 -25.10
C ALA A 105 3.09 15.68 -26.07
N GLN A 106 3.00 16.19 -27.31
CA GLN A 106 4.07 16.08 -28.30
C GLN A 106 5.33 16.83 -27.86
N LYS A 107 5.18 18.03 -27.30
CA LYS A 107 6.30 18.86 -26.86
C LYS A 107 7.02 18.27 -25.66
N GLY A 108 6.28 17.73 -24.70
CA GLY A 108 6.85 17.01 -23.55
C GLY A 108 7.54 15.69 -23.95
N SER A 109 7.05 15.01 -25.00
CA SER A 109 7.66 13.77 -25.50
C SER A 109 8.98 13.99 -26.25
N ASN A 110 9.10 15.09 -27.01
CA ASN A 110 10.32 15.43 -27.76
C ASN A 110 11.47 15.98 -26.90
N ALA A 111 11.21 16.31 -25.63
CA ALA A 111 12.25 16.74 -24.68
C ALA A 111 12.97 15.57 -23.98
N ILE A 112 12.57 14.32 -24.26
CA ILE A 112 13.08 13.09 -23.62
C ILE A 112 14.06 12.31 -24.54
N LEU A 113 14.41 12.85 -25.72
CA LEU A 113 15.54 12.40 -26.56
C LEU A 113 16.72 13.36 -26.43
#